data_AF-A0A229HND4-F1
#
_entry.id   AF-A0A229HND4-F1
#
_cell.length_a   1.000
_cell.length_b   1.000
_cell.length_c   1.000
_cell.angle_alpha   90.00
_cell.angle_beta   90.00
_cell.angle_gamma   90.00
#
_symmetry.space_group_name_H-M   'P 1'
#
loop_
_entity.id
_entity.type
_entity.pdbx_description
1 polymer ?
#
loop_
_entity_poly.entity_id
_entity_poly.type
_entity_poly.pdbx_seq_one_letter_code
_entity_poly.pdbx_strand_id
1 'polypeptide(L)'
;MTTPPAAGRNDGWEMDQLHRDEITVAMNWVIRTCQQIVRDRSHKTFWGPASTSEGTPSPEQLMQTAREDVLDKLQRIIDGAQFVMHNVEHERAKRKQ
;
A
#
# COMPACT_ATOMS: atom_id res chain seq x y z
N MET A 1 45.17 -8.04 -20.13
CA MET A 1 44.13 -7.07 -20.56
C MET A 1 43.67 -7.58 -21.91
N THR A 2 42.44 -8.01 -22.16
CA THR A 2 41.08 -7.47 -22.00
C THR A 2 40.14 -8.68 -22.28
N THR A 3 38.90 -8.87 -21.83
CA THR A 3 37.76 -8.01 -21.49
C THR A 3 36.72 -8.92 -20.80
N PRO A 4 35.93 -8.49 -19.79
CA PRO A 4 34.78 -9.27 -19.33
C PRO A 4 33.47 -8.76 -19.97
N PRO A 5 32.75 -9.55 -20.77
CA PRO A 5 31.38 -9.21 -21.15
C PRO A 5 30.41 -9.96 -20.24
N ALA A 6 29.98 -9.31 -19.16
CA ALA A 6 28.92 -9.83 -18.28
C ALA A 6 27.94 -8.75 -17.78
N ALA A 7 27.96 -7.54 -18.33
CA ALA A 7 27.11 -6.45 -17.87
C ALA A 7 25.62 -6.68 -18.18
N GLY A 8 25.26 -7.06 -19.42
CA GLY A 8 23.86 -7.13 -19.83
C GLY A 8 23.00 -8.24 -19.22
N ARG A 9 23.61 -9.25 -18.57
CA ARG A 9 22.86 -10.28 -17.84
C ARG A 9 22.58 -9.87 -16.40
N ASN A 10 23.38 -8.95 -15.85
CA ASN A 10 23.21 -8.47 -14.48
C ASN A 10 22.09 -7.44 -14.36
N ASP A 11 22.03 -6.50 -15.30
CA ASP A 11 21.10 -5.37 -15.26
C ASP A 11 19.62 -5.81 -15.35
N GLY A 12 19.36 -6.94 -16.02
CA GLY A 12 18.02 -7.50 -16.16
C GLY A 12 17.48 -8.10 -14.85
N TRP A 13 18.30 -8.88 -14.13
CA TRP A 13 17.87 -9.47 -12.86
C TRP A 13 17.78 -8.43 -11.75
N GLU A 14 18.70 -7.46 -11.72
CA GLU A 14 18.70 -6.39 -10.72
C GLU A 14 17.44 -5.54 -10.83
N MET A 15 17.04 -5.18 -12.05
CA MET A 15 15.82 -4.40 -12.29
C MET A 15 14.54 -5.21 -12.02
N ASP A 16 14.51 -6.50 -12.36
CA ASP A 16 13.39 -7.36 -11.98
C ASP A 16 13.28 -7.53 -10.46
N GLN A 17 14.41 -7.53 -9.75
CA GLN A 17 14.43 -7.56 -8.29
C GLN A 17 13.95 -6.23 -7.70
N LEU A 18 14.39 -5.09 -8.22
CA LEU A 18 13.88 -3.77 -7.82
C LEU A 18 12.36 -3.66 -7.97
N HIS A 19 11.79 -4.08 -9.10
CA HIS A 19 10.33 -4.07 -9.29
C HIS A 19 9.59 -4.98 -8.29
N ARG A 20 10.15 -6.15 -7.97
CA ARG A 20 9.57 -7.05 -6.95
C ARG A 20 9.61 -6.41 -5.57
N ASP A 21 10.70 -5.73 -5.24
CA ASP A 21 10.86 -5.04 -3.97
C ASP A 21 9.87 -3.86 -3.87
N GLU A 22 9.70 -3.07 -4.92
CA GLU A 22 8.73 -1.96 -4.98
C GLU A 22 7.29 -2.43 -4.79
N ILE A 23 6.88 -3.49 -5.50
CA ILE A 23 5.55 -4.10 -5.32
C ILE A 23 5.40 -4.63 -3.89
N THR A 24 6.42 -5.30 -3.36
CA THR A 24 6.41 -5.85 -2.00
C THR A 24 6.26 -4.73 -0.96
N VAL A 25 6.99 -3.63 -1.10
CA VAL A 25 6.91 -2.46 -0.22
C VAL A 25 5.51 -1.84 -0.29
N ALA A 26 4.95 -1.67 -1.48
CA ALA A 26 3.60 -1.14 -1.67
C ALA A 26 2.53 -2.01 -1.00
N MET A 27 2.58 -3.33 -1.20
CA MET A 27 1.64 -4.26 -0.57
C MET A 27 1.82 -4.35 0.94
N ASN A 28 3.06 -4.29 1.43
CA ASN A 28 3.32 -4.22 2.87
C ASN A 28 2.72 -2.95 3.49
N TRP A 29 2.67 -1.84 2.75
CA TRP A 29 2.04 -0.61 3.22
C TRP A 29 0.51 -0.73 3.30
N VAL A 30 -0.13 -1.42 2.34
CA VAL A 30 -1.56 -1.80 2.40
C VAL A 30 -1.83 -2.60 3.67
N ILE A 31 -1.07 -3.68 3.90
CA ILE A 31 -1.24 -4.56 5.06
C ILE A 31 -1.09 -3.79 6.38
N ARG A 32 -0.04 -2.95 6.49
CA ARG A 32 0.20 -2.14 7.68
C ARG A 32 -0.92 -1.15 7.95
N THR A 33 -1.49 -0.54 6.90
CA THR A 33 -2.62 0.38 7.05
C THR A 33 -3.86 -0.35 7.55
N CYS A 34 -4.19 -1.53 7.00
CA CYS A 34 -5.27 -2.35 7.51
C CYS A 34 -5.08 -2.70 8.99
N GLN A 35 -3.87 -3.11 9.37
CA GLN A 35 -3.53 -3.41 10.76
C GLN A 35 -3.70 -2.19 11.68
N GLN A 36 -3.30 -1.01 11.22
CA GLN A 36 -3.47 0.23 11.97
C GLN A 36 -4.95 0.59 12.15
N ILE A 37 -5.75 0.51 11.09
CA ILE A 37 -7.20 0.76 11.17
C ILE A 37 -7.86 -0.18 12.17
N VAL A 38 -7.55 -1.47 12.11
CA VAL A 38 -8.09 -2.46 13.07
C VAL A 38 -7.67 -2.10 14.49
N ARG A 39 -6.39 -1.80 14.72
CA ARG A 39 -5.87 -1.45 16.05
C ARG A 39 -6.55 -0.20 16.62
N ASP A 40 -6.70 0.84 15.81
CA ASP A 40 -7.13 2.15 16.27
C ASP A 40 -8.64 2.23 16.46
N ARG A 41 -9.41 1.35 15.81
CA ARG A 41 -10.87 1.49 15.65
C ARG A 41 -11.68 0.25 15.96
N SER A 42 -11.03 -0.90 16.18
CA SER A 42 -11.70 -2.12 16.64
C SER A 42 -11.44 -2.32 18.13
N HIS A 43 -12.48 -2.23 18.95
CA HIS A 43 -12.43 -2.60 20.37
C HIS A 43 -13.32 -3.82 20.61
N LYS A 44 -12.75 -4.94 21.10
CA LYS A 44 -13.47 -6.19 21.37
C LYS A 44 -14.38 -6.63 20.21
N THR A 45 -13.90 -6.53 18.97
CA THR A 45 -14.64 -6.80 17.71
C THR A 45 -15.70 -5.79 17.29
N PHE A 46 -15.94 -4.73 18.08
CA PHE A 46 -16.82 -3.63 17.70
C PHE A 46 -16.04 -2.49 17.03
N TRP A 47 -16.58 -2.00 15.93
CA TRP A 47 -16.15 -0.78 15.28
C TRP A 47 -16.62 0.44 16.09
N GLY A 48 -15.72 1.38 16.39
CA GLY A 48 -16.08 2.62 17.09
C GLY A 48 -15.08 3.76 16.91
N PRO A 49 -15.48 5.01 17.19
CA PRO A 49 -14.57 6.15 17.20
C PRO A 49 -13.45 5.94 18.22
N ALA A 50 -12.22 6.36 17.89
CA ALA A 50 -11.03 6.17 18.73
C ALA A 50 -11.10 6.94 20.08
N SER A 51 -12.12 7.77 20.29
CA SER A 51 -12.27 8.64 21.43
C SER A 51 -13.73 9.01 21.67
N THR A 52 -14.51 8.10 22.26
CA THR A 52 -15.70 8.52 23.02
C THR A 52 -15.40 8.36 24.51
N SER A 53 -14.79 9.41 25.04
CA SER A 53 -15.11 9.87 26.40
C SER A 53 -16.61 10.17 26.39
N GLU A 54 -17.38 9.37 27.14
CA GLU A 54 -18.79 9.61 27.47
C GLU A 54 -19.83 9.48 26.33
N GLY A 55 -20.12 8.24 25.91
CA GLY A 55 -21.41 7.92 25.27
C GLY A 55 -21.37 6.98 24.05
N THR A 56 -22.54 6.42 23.71
CA THR A 56 -22.75 5.66 22.47
C THR A 56 -22.72 6.63 21.28
N PRO A 57 -21.88 6.39 20.25
CA PRO A 57 -21.80 7.28 19.08
C PRO A 57 -23.11 7.29 18.28
N SER A 58 -23.48 8.44 17.70
CA SER A 58 -24.62 8.51 16.78
C SER A 58 -24.30 7.81 15.44
N PRO A 59 -25.32 7.39 14.67
CA PRO A 59 -25.12 6.85 13.33
C PRO A 59 -24.32 7.77 12.41
N GLU A 60 -24.56 9.09 12.46
CA GLU A 60 -23.82 10.08 11.68
C GLU A 60 -22.34 10.13 12.05
N GLN A 61 -22.03 10.08 13.34
CA GLN A 61 -20.64 10.04 13.83
C GLN A 61 -19.93 8.76 13.37
N LEU A 62 -20.63 7.62 13.39
CA LEU A 62 -20.10 6.36 12.86
C LEU A 62 -19.84 6.43 11.36
N MET A 63 -20.77 7.00 10.58
CA MET A 63 -20.62 7.18 9.14
C MET A 63 -19.44 8.09 8.80
N GLN A 64 -19.31 9.22 9.48
CA GLN A 64 -18.22 10.16 9.25
C GLN A 64 -16.86 9.53 9.60
N THR A 65 -16.78 8.88 10.76
CA THR A 65 -15.57 8.18 11.19
C THR A 65 -15.21 7.06 10.22
N ALA A 66 -16.19 6.29 9.73
CA ALA A 66 -15.93 5.22 8.76
C ALA A 66 -15.37 5.79 7.44
N ARG A 67 -15.90 6.92 6.95
CA ARG A 67 -15.40 7.57 5.73
C ARG A 67 -13.96 8.04 5.91
N GLU A 68 -13.71 8.90 6.89
CA GLU A 68 -12.41 9.56 7.03
C GLU A 68 -11.31 8.61 7.53
N ASP A 69 -11.64 7.72 8.47
CA ASP A 69 -10.65 6.90 9.16
C ASP A 69 -10.46 5.50 8.58
N VAL A 70 -11.36 5.05 7.71
CA VAL A 70 -11.22 3.75 7.02
C VAL A 70 -11.17 3.95 5.53
N LEU A 71 -12.28 4.42 4.94
CA LEU A 71 -12.48 4.34 3.51
C LEU A 71 -11.49 5.25 2.78
N ASP A 72 -11.36 6.50 3.20
CA ASP A 72 -10.44 7.46 2.58
C ASP A 72 -8.98 7.04 2.76
N LYS A 73 -8.62 6.51 3.94
CA LYS A 73 -7.28 6.00 4.19
C LYS A 73 -6.99 4.81 3.29
N LEU A 74 -7.83 3.79 3.29
CA LEU A 74 -7.65 2.61 2.45
C LEU A 74 -7.58 2.98 0.97
N GLN A 75 -8.47 3.86 0.50
CA GLN A 75 -8.49 4.29 -0.89
C GLN A 75 -7.15 4.92 -1.30
N ARG A 76 -6.62 5.86 -0.51
CA ARG A 76 -5.31 6.49 -0.81
C ARG A 76 -4.17 5.49 -0.88
N ILE A 77 -4.16 4.49 0.00
CA ILE A 77 -3.11 3.46 0.01
C ILE A 77 -3.24 2.52 -1.19
N ILE A 78 -4.47 2.13 -1.54
CA ILE A 78 -4.77 1.31 -2.71
C ILE A 78 -4.36 2.05 -3.97
N ASP A 79 -4.72 3.33 -4.11
CA ASP A 79 -4.35 4.16 -5.26
C ASP A 79 -2.82 4.25 -5.40
N GLY A 80 -2.10 4.42 -4.28
CA GLY A 80 -0.64 4.43 -4.26
C GLY A 80 -0.03 3.10 -4.71
N ALA A 81 -0.58 1.97 -4.25
CA ALA A 81 -0.13 0.65 -4.66
C ALA A 81 -0.40 0.39 -6.15
N GLN A 82 -1.57 0.79 -6.64
CA GLN A 82 -1.92 0.71 -8.07
C GLN A 82 -0.98 1.55 -8.93
N PHE A 83 -0.63 2.75 -8.47
CA PHE A 83 0.33 3.61 -9.16
C PHE A 83 1.70 2.94 -9.31
N VAL A 84 2.22 2.31 -8.24
CA VAL A 84 3.48 1.56 -8.29
C VAL A 84 3.40 0.43 -9.32
N MET A 85 2.32 -0.36 -9.32
CA MET A 85 2.14 -1.45 -10.29
C MET A 85 2.12 -0.91 -11.73
N HIS A 86 1.37 0.16 -11.98
CA HIS A 86 1.31 0.81 -13.29
C HIS A 86 2.69 1.31 -13.74
N ASN A 87 3.47 1.90 -12.83
CA ASN A 87 4.82 2.36 -13.15
C ASN A 87 5.75 1.20 -13.54
N VAL A 88 5.71 0.10 -12.79
CA VAL A 88 6.47 -1.12 -13.10
C VAL A 88 6.07 -1.69 -14.46
N GLU A 89 4.77 -1.73 -14.78
CA GLU A 89 4.26 -2.19 -16.07
C GLU A 89 4.75 -1.31 -17.22
N HIS A 90 4.70 0.01 -17.05
CA HIS A 90 5.16 0.99 -18.03
C HIS A 90 6.66 0.87 -18.31
N GLU A 91 7.47 0.74 -17.26
CA GLU A 91 8.93 0.57 -17.40
C GLU A 91 9.29 -0.77 -18.06
N ARG A 92 8.52 -1.84 -17.78
CA ARG A 92 8.65 -3.11 -18.50
C ARG A 92 8.25 -2.99 -19.97
N ALA A 93 7.23 -2.22 -20.30
CA ALA A 93 6.78 -2.02 -21.68
C ALA A 93 7.82 -1.26 -22.52
N LYS A 94 8.42 -0.19 -21.97
CA LYS A 94 9.49 0.58 -22.64
C LYS A 94 10.71 -0.27 -23.00
N ARG A 95 11.07 -1.25 -22.16
CA ARG A 95 12.23 -2.13 -22.39
C ARG A 95 12.01 -3.19 -23.47
N LYS A 96 10.76 -3.43 -23.87
CA LYS A 96 10.40 -4.41 -24.92
C LYS A 96 10.30 -3.78 -26.31
N GLN A 97 10.43 -2.46 -26.43
CA GLN A 97 10.51 -1.71 -27.68
C GLN A 97 11.96 -1.46 -28.06
#